data_AF-Q3BDR5-F1
#
_entry.id   AF-Q3BDR5-F1
#
_cell.length_a   1.000
_cell.length_b   1.000
_cell.length_c   1.000
_cell.angle_alpha   90.00
_cell.angle_beta   90.00
_cell.angle_gamma   90.00
#
_symmetry.space_group_name_H-M   'P 1'
#
loop_
_entity.id
_entity.type
_entity.pdbx_description
1 polymer ?
#
loop_
_entity_poly.entity_id
_entity_poly.type
_entity_poly.pdbx_seq_one_letter_code
_entity_poly.pdbx_strand_id
1 'polypeptide(L)'
;LACSIIMRGCRPLFPILPTIQYVIGKEPLLTEADNYLAINLLADANVHPPMMYGTWRDWDGQPLVEKPLFYQGLNDLCADLLDKVSTELCQVAQAIEQQYPEMDMKGVIHLFDWYKLNYKESIEDMSTLQMAMKTNS
;
A
#
# COMPACT_ATOMS: atom_id res chain seq x y z
N LEU A 1 0.57 5.67 8.59
CA LEU A 1 0.63 4.90 9.87
C LEU A 1 -0.76 4.36 10.15
N ALA A 2 -0.96 3.05 10.14
CA ALA A 2 -2.20 2.41 10.57
C ALA A 2 -1.96 1.71 11.92
N CYS A 3 -2.94 1.72 12.82
CA CYS A 3 -2.87 0.99 14.07
C CYS A 3 -4.15 0.19 14.29
N SER A 4 -4.01 -1.03 14.83
CA SER A 4 -5.15 -1.90 15.12
C SER A 4 -5.34 -2.00 16.63
N ILE A 5 -6.57 -1.82 17.11
CA ILE A 5 -6.91 -1.94 18.52
C ILE A 5 -7.72 -3.21 18.72
N ILE A 6 -7.17 -4.14 19.51
CA ILE A 6 -7.81 -5.42 19.80
C ILE A 6 -8.49 -5.33 21.17
N MET A 7 -9.82 -5.35 21.16
CA MET A 7 -10.65 -5.23 22.36
C MET A 7 -10.84 -6.59 23.05
N ARG A 8 -9.79 -7.15 23.67
CA ARG A 8 -9.87 -8.42 24.43
C ARG A 8 -10.53 -8.24 25.80
N GLY A 9 -11.82 -7.91 25.82
CA GLY A 9 -12.58 -7.64 27.06
C GLY A 9 -12.26 -6.28 27.70
N CYS A 10 -11.36 -5.49 27.09
CA CYS A 10 -11.10 -4.13 27.50
C CYS A 10 -12.29 -3.24 27.11
N ARG A 11 -12.78 -2.42 28.04
CA ARG A 11 -13.77 -1.38 27.75
C ARG A 11 -13.05 -0.05 27.76
N PRO A 12 -13.07 0.72 26.67
CA PRO A 12 -12.33 1.97 26.63
C PRO A 12 -13.07 2.97 27.52
N LEU A 13 -12.33 3.66 28.39
CA LEU A 13 -12.91 4.67 29.27
C LEU A 13 -13.30 5.95 28.52
N PHE A 14 -12.79 6.11 27.30
CA PHE A 14 -12.95 7.28 26.45
C PHE A 14 -13.10 6.84 24.98
N PRO A 15 -13.72 7.65 24.12
CA PRO A 15 -13.76 7.38 22.68
C PRO A 15 -12.36 7.29 22.07
N ILE A 16 -12.05 6.16 21.44
CA ILE A 16 -10.70 5.83 20.97
C ILE A 16 -10.15 6.88 19.99
N LEU A 17 -10.86 7.12 18.88
CA LEU A 17 -10.38 7.98 17.80
C LEU A 17 -10.12 9.43 18.27
N PRO A 18 -11.07 10.12 18.95
CA PRO A 18 -10.82 11.46 19.48
C PRO A 18 -9.68 11.52 20.50
N THR A 19 -9.53 10.49 21.35
CA THR A 19 -8.44 10.44 22.33
C THR A 19 -7.09 10.30 21.65
N ILE A 20 -6.95 9.42 20.66
CA ILE A 20 -5.69 9.28 19.91
C ILE A 20 -5.41 10.56 19.10
N GLN A 21 -6.43 11.14 18.46
CA GLN A 21 -6.30 12.41 17.75
C GLN A 21 -5.79 13.52 18.66
N TYR A 22 -6.32 13.62 19.88
CA TYR A 22 -5.88 14.60 20.87
C TYR A 22 -4.39 14.46 21.21
N VAL A 23 -3.90 13.22 21.35
CA VAL A 23 -2.48 12.94 21.63
C VAL A 23 -1.58 13.26 20.44
N ILE A 24 -2.00 12.92 19.22
CA ILE A 24 -1.23 13.17 17.99
C ILE A 24 -1.20 14.66 17.63
N GLY A 25 -2.26 15.40 17.94
CA GLY A 25 -2.39 16.83 17.65
C GLY A 25 -3.37 17.11 16.51
N LYS A 26 -3.26 18.28 15.87
CA LYS A 26 -4.20 18.69 14.81
C LYS A 26 -4.05 17.86 13.53
N GLU A 27 -2.82 17.49 13.20
CA GLU A 27 -2.48 16.78 11.97
C GLU A 27 -1.47 15.66 12.27
N PRO A 28 -1.57 14.51 11.58
CA PRO A 28 -2.59 14.15 10.58
C PRO A 28 -3.99 13.95 11.18
N LEU A 29 -5.04 14.20 10.39
CA LEU A 29 -6.41 13.85 10.75
C LEU A 29 -6.57 12.34 10.65
N LEU A 30 -6.97 11.70 11.76
CA LEU A 30 -7.15 10.27 11.86
C LEU A 30 -8.57 9.90 11.42
N THR A 31 -8.66 8.78 10.70
CA THR A 31 -9.92 8.16 10.29
C THR A 31 -9.95 6.70 10.70
N GLU A 32 -11.14 6.11 10.79
CA GLU A 32 -11.29 4.67 10.93
C GLU A 32 -11.06 4.01 9.57
N ALA A 33 -10.40 2.84 9.59
CA ALA A 33 -10.24 2.00 8.40
C ALA A 33 -11.43 1.04 8.29
N ASP A 34 -11.67 0.48 7.10
CA ASP A 34 -12.80 -0.41 6.82
C ASP A 34 -12.82 -1.61 7.77
N ASN A 35 -11.69 -2.33 7.84
CA ASN A 35 -11.47 -3.42 8.78
C ASN A 35 -9.98 -3.77 8.88
N TYR A 36 -9.64 -4.68 9.80
CA TYR A 36 -8.26 -5.11 10.03
C TYR A 36 -7.63 -5.83 8.83
N LEU A 37 -8.36 -6.71 8.14
CA LEU A 37 -7.83 -7.44 6.98
C LEU A 37 -7.57 -6.50 5.80
N ALA A 38 -8.47 -5.56 5.54
CA ALA A 38 -8.32 -4.58 4.46
C ALA A 38 -6.98 -3.83 4.57
N ILE A 39 -6.58 -3.40 5.78
CA ILE A 39 -5.28 -2.75 6.03
C ILE A 39 -4.11 -3.65 5.63
N ASN A 40 -4.18 -4.95 5.94
CA ASN A 40 -3.08 -5.89 5.66
C ASN A 40 -2.95 -6.24 4.17
N LEU A 41 -4.03 -6.07 3.40
CA LEU A 41 -4.05 -6.28 1.95
C LEU A 41 -3.80 -4.98 1.16
N LEU A 42 -3.52 -3.86 1.82
CA LEU A 42 -3.26 -2.59 1.15
C LEU A 42 -2.05 -2.69 0.19
N ALA A 43 -2.19 -1.99 -0.94
CA ALA A 43 -1.22 -2.01 -2.02
C ALA A 43 0.19 -1.55 -1.58
N ASP A 44 0.30 -0.54 -0.72
CA ASP A 44 1.58 0.02 -0.26
C ASP A 44 2.46 -0.99 0.49
N ALA A 45 1.84 -1.92 1.24
CA ALA A 45 2.56 -2.94 2.00
C ALA A 45 3.33 -3.93 1.12
N ASN A 46 3.00 -4.00 -0.17
CA ASN A 46 3.47 -5.04 -1.08
C ASN A 46 4.37 -4.51 -2.21
N VAL A 47 4.77 -3.23 -2.17
CA VAL A 47 5.61 -2.61 -3.21
C VAL A 47 7.05 -3.15 -3.19
N HIS A 48 7.63 -3.33 -1.99
CA HIS A 48 9.05 -3.60 -1.85
C HIS A 48 9.49 -4.99 -2.36
N PRO A 49 8.77 -6.10 -2.07
CA PRO A 49 9.23 -7.43 -2.50
C PRO A 49 9.31 -7.62 -4.03
N PRO A 50 8.31 -7.24 -4.84
CA PRO A 50 8.39 -7.27 -6.31
C PRO A 50 9.54 -6.42 -6.85
N MET A 51 9.73 -5.22 -6.29
CA MET A 51 10.82 -4.32 -6.64
C MET A 51 12.18 -4.97 -6.40
N MET A 52 12.39 -5.51 -5.19
CA MET A 52 13.66 -6.12 -4.81
C MET A 52 13.93 -7.38 -5.62
N TYR A 53 12.93 -8.25 -5.80
CA TYR A 53 13.10 -9.47 -6.57
C TYR A 53 13.37 -9.16 -8.05
N GLY A 54 12.57 -8.32 -8.70
CA GLY A 54 12.78 -7.98 -10.11
C GLY A 54 14.10 -7.24 -10.38
N THR A 55 14.65 -6.53 -9.39
CA THR A 55 15.97 -5.89 -9.52
C THR A 55 17.13 -6.88 -9.36
N TRP A 56 17.03 -7.82 -8.41
CA TRP A 56 18.19 -8.59 -7.94
C TRP A 56 18.14 -10.09 -8.21
N ARG A 57 17.05 -10.62 -8.80
CA ARG A 57 16.87 -12.06 -9.03
C ARG A 57 18.00 -12.73 -9.82
N ASP A 58 18.64 -11.99 -10.71
CA ASP A 58 19.69 -12.47 -11.61
C ASP A 58 21.05 -11.80 -11.29
N TRP A 59 21.25 -11.32 -10.06
CA TRP A 59 22.48 -10.65 -9.66
C TRP A 59 23.68 -11.60 -9.68
N ASP A 60 24.78 -11.15 -10.29
CA ASP A 60 26.01 -11.92 -10.52
C ASP A 60 26.99 -11.92 -9.32
N GLY A 61 26.64 -11.23 -8.24
CA GLY A 61 27.46 -11.08 -7.05
C GLY A 61 28.49 -9.94 -7.12
N GLN A 62 28.57 -9.21 -8.23
CA GLN A 62 29.51 -8.10 -8.38
C GLN A 62 28.93 -6.79 -7.81
N PRO A 63 29.76 -5.95 -7.17
CA PRO A 63 29.32 -4.66 -6.69
C PRO A 63 28.96 -3.73 -7.85
N LEU A 64 27.97 -2.86 -7.64
CA LEU A 64 27.64 -1.81 -8.58
C LEU A 64 28.61 -0.63 -8.45
N VAL A 65 28.83 0.09 -9.56
CA VAL A 65 29.67 1.30 -9.61
C VAL A 65 29.01 2.45 -8.82
N GLU A 66 27.69 2.54 -8.89
CA GLU A 66 26.90 3.55 -8.18
C GLU A 66 25.62 2.94 -7.61
N LYS A 67 25.01 3.66 -6.66
CA LYS A 67 23.74 3.26 -6.06
C LYS A 67 22.61 3.45 -7.08
N PRO A 68 21.86 2.40 -7.46
CA PRO A 68 20.75 2.54 -8.39
C PRO A 68 19.60 3.31 -7.75
N LEU A 69 18.82 4.01 -8.58
CA LEU A 69 17.55 4.56 -8.18
C LEU A 69 16.58 3.42 -7.85
N PHE A 70 15.79 3.58 -6.78
CA PHE A 70 14.86 2.55 -6.35
C PHE A 70 13.55 2.64 -7.15
N TYR A 71 12.70 3.62 -6.84
CA TYR A 71 11.42 3.80 -7.53
C TYR A 71 11.60 4.32 -8.97
N GLN A 72 12.49 5.30 -9.17
CA GLN A 72 12.74 5.87 -10.50
C GLN A 72 13.50 4.91 -11.43
N GLY A 73 14.14 3.88 -10.88
CA GLY A 73 14.82 2.80 -11.61
C GLY A 73 13.91 1.62 -12.00
N LEU A 74 12.60 1.73 -11.78
CA LEU A 74 11.63 0.66 -12.03
C LEU A 74 11.69 0.14 -13.48
N ASN A 75 12.09 -1.13 -13.62
CA ASN A 75 12.13 -1.84 -14.89
C ASN A 75 10.79 -2.55 -15.19
N ASP A 76 10.65 -3.06 -16.41
CA ASP A 76 9.40 -3.65 -16.90
C ASP A 76 9.02 -4.93 -16.14
N LEU A 77 10.00 -5.71 -15.70
CA LEU A 77 9.75 -6.92 -14.90
C LEU A 77 9.17 -6.55 -13.52
N CYS A 78 9.76 -5.56 -12.85
CA CYS A 78 9.25 -5.06 -11.58
C CYS A 78 7.83 -4.50 -11.76
N ALA A 79 7.57 -3.77 -12.84
CA ALA A 79 6.25 -3.22 -13.13
C ALA A 79 5.20 -4.31 -13.34
N ASP A 80 5.52 -5.36 -14.12
CA ASP A 80 4.65 -6.52 -14.33
C ASP A 80 4.38 -7.29 -13.02
N LEU A 81 5.40 -7.48 -12.19
CA LEU A 81 5.24 -8.15 -10.89
C LEU A 81 4.37 -7.34 -9.93
N LEU A 82 4.53 -6.01 -9.89
CA LEU A 82 3.71 -5.12 -9.06
C LEU A 82 2.24 -5.16 -9.48
N ASP A 83 1.97 -5.12 -10.79
CA ASP A 83 0.62 -5.19 -11.34
C ASP A 83 -0.06 -6.53 -11.00
N LYS A 84 0.65 -7.65 -11.17
CA LYS A 84 0.14 -8.99 -10.84
C LYS A 84 -0.14 -9.15 -9.36
N VAL A 85 0.80 -8.79 -8.49
CA VAL A 85 0.60 -8.87 -7.03
C VAL A 85 -0.56 -7.99 -6.61
N SER A 86 -0.65 -6.76 -7.13
CA SER A 86 -1.76 -5.87 -6.80
C SER A 86 -3.10 -6.43 -7.28
N THR A 87 -3.14 -7.06 -8.45
CA THR A 87 -4.34 -7.71 -8.99
C THR A 87 -4.75 -8.89 -8.11
N GLU A 88 -3.82 -9.73 -7.67
CA GLU A 88 -4.07 -10.85 -6.77
C GLU A 88 -4.66 -10.38 -5.43
N LEU A 89 -4.14 -9.29 -4.85
CA LEU A 89 -4.67 -8.72 -3.60
C LEU A 89 -6.13 -8.26 -3.75
N CYS A 90 -6.47 -7.58 -4.85
CA CYS A 90 -7.85 -7.20 -5.14
C CYS A 90 -8.76 -8.42 -5.33
N GLN A 91 -8.28 -9.48 -6.00
CA GLN A 91 -9.05 -10.72 -6.16
C GLN A 91 -9.29 -11.43 -4.83
N VAL A 92 -8.29 -11.47 -3.95
CA VAL A 92 -8.43 -12.02 -2.59
C VAL A 92 -9.46 -11.22 -1.79
N ALA A 93 -9.38 -9.88 -1.84
CA ALA A 93 -10.35 -9.01 -1.18
C ALA A 93 -11.79 -9.24 -1.68
N GLN A 94 -11.97 -9.34 -2.99
CA GLN A 94 -13.27 -9.66 -3.59
C GLN A 94 -13.80 -11.03 -3.15
N ALA A 95 -12.93 -12.06 -3.10
CA ALA A 95 -13.32 -13.38 -2.64
C ALA A 95 -13.74 -13.39 -1.16
N ILE A 96 -13.04 -12.63 -0.30
CA ILE A 96 -13.39 -12.46 1.11
C ILE A 96 -14.76 -11.79 1.24
N GLU A 97 -15.01 -10.67 0.55
CA GLU A 97 -16.29 -9.95 0.62
C GLU A 97 -17.45 -10.77 0.05
N GLN A 98 -17.21 -11.59 -0.98
CA GLN A 98 -18.22 -12.52 -1.52
C GLN A 98 -18.60 -13.61 -0.50
N GLN A 99 -17.63 -14.13 0.24
CA GLN A 99 -17.85 -15.17 1.24
C GLN A 99 -18.41 -14.61 2.56
N TYR A 100 -18.03 -13.39 2.91
CA TYR A 100 -18.41 -12.68 4.14
C TYR A 100 -18.89 -11.26 3.79
N PRO A 101 -20.16 -11.09 3.36
CA PRO A 101 -20.69 -9.80 2.89
C PRO A 101 -20.67 -8.67 3.93
N GLU A 102 -20.52 -9.00 5.21
CA GLU A 102 -20.35 -8.05 6.31
C GLU A 102 -18.93 -7.48 6.42
N MET A 103 -17.94 -8.09 5.75
CA MET A 103 -16.56 -7.59 5.71
C MET A 103 -16.38 -6.62 4.55
N ASP A 104 -16.43 -5.32 4.83
CA ASP A 104 -16.21 -4.28 3.82
C ASP A 104 -14.75 -4.27 3.35
N MET A 105 -14.50 -4.70 2.12
CA MET A 105 -13.15 -4.80 1.55
C MET A 105 -12.86 -3.70 0.50
N LYS A 106 -13.71 -2.68 0.40
CA LYS A 106 -13.63 -1.66 -0.67
C LYS A 106 -12.35 -0.83 -0.65
N GLY A 107 -11.67 -0.69 0.49
CA GLY A 107 -10.37 -0.01 0.57
C GLY A 107 -9.22 -0.78 -0.06
N VAL A 108 -9.38 -2.07 -0.41
CA VAL A 108 -8.35 -2.86 -1.11
C VAL A 108 -8.44 -2.60 -2.61
N ILE A 109 -7.79 -1.52 -3.03
CA ILE A 109 -7.73 -1.07 -4.43
C ILE A 109 -6.39 -1.40 -5.09
N HIS A 110 -6.36 -1.36 -6.41
CA HIS A 110 -5.14 -1.57 -7.18
C HIS A 110 -4.08 -0.51 -6.84
N LEU A 111 -2.80 -0.88 -6.84
CA LEU A 111 -1.67 0.01 -6.49
C LEU A 111 -1.68 1.27 -7.34
N PHE A 112 -2.02 1.15 -8.63
CA PHE A 112 -2.09 2.31 -9.51
C PHE A 112 -3.19 3.29 -9.07
N ASP A 113 -4.35 2.81 -8.65
CA ASP A 113 -5.42 3.66 -8.15
C ASP A 113 -5.06 4.28 -6.80
N TRP A 114 -4.32 3.55 -5.97
CA TRP A 114 -3.76 4.09 -4.74
C TRP A 114 -2.77 5.23 -5.01
N TYR A 115 -1.87 5.12 -6.00
CA TYR A 115 -0.98 6.22 -6.40
C TYR A 115 -1.78 7.44 -6.91
N LYS A 116 -2.83 7.22 -7.71
CA LYS A 116 -3.73 8.31 -8.18
C LYS A 116 -4.42 9.04 -7.05
N LEU A 117 -4.71 8.39 -5.93
CA LEU A 117 -5.35 9.01 -4.77
C LEU A 117 -4.35 9.73 -3.86
N ASN A 118 -3.17 9.16 -3.65
CA ASN A 118 -2.24 9.61 -2.60
C ASN A 118 -1.11 10.51 -3.10
N TYR A 119 -0.76 10.41 -4.39
CA TYR A 119 0.41 11.11 -4.96
C TYR A 119 0.08 11.90 -6.23
N LYS A 120 -1.21 12.16 -6.50
CA LYS A 120 -1.65 12.86 -7.71
C LYS A 120 -0.87 14.14 -8.02
N GLU A 121 -0.58 14.93 -6.98
CA GLU A 121 0.09 16.22 -7.11
C GLU A 121 1.61 16.11 -7.31
N SER A 122 2.18 14.95 -6.99
CA SER A 122 3.62 14.66 -7.10
C SER A 122 3.99 13.84 -8.33
N ILE A 123 3.01 13.39 -9.13
CA ILE A 123 3.23 12.52 -10.29
C ILE A 123 3.16 13.33 -11.59
N GLU A 124 4.26 13.34 -12.35
CA GLU A 124 4.30 14.00 -13.68
C GLU A 124 3.57 13.21 -14.78
N ASP A 125 3.75 11.89 -14.85
CA ASP A 125 3.15 11.01 -15.87
C ASP A 125 2.29 9.91 -15.24
N MET A 126 0.98 10.05 -15.38
CA MET A 126 -0.03 9.11 -14.86
C MET A 126 -0.55 8.14 -15.94
N SER A 127 0.22 7.87 -17.01
CA SER A 127 -0.22 6.97 -18.10
C SER A 127 -0.27 5.49 -17.70
N THR A 128 0.65 5.05 -16.84
CA THR A 128 0.78 3.68 -16.35
C THR A 128 1.26 3.67 -14.90
N LEU A 129 1.11 2.53 -14.20
CA LEU A 129 1.70 2.35 -12.87
C LEU A 129 3.22 2.60 -12.89
N GLN A 130 3.90 2.11 -13.92
CA GLN A 130 5.34 2.28 -14.06
C GLN A 130 5.74 3.75 -14.15
N MET A 131 5.07 4.51 -15.02
CA MET A 131 5.35 5.93 -15.18
C MET A 131 4.99 6.71 -13.92
N ALA A 132 3.84 6.41 -13.31
CA ALA A 132 3.42 7.06 -12.07
C ALA A 132 4.47 6.90 -10.95
N MET A 133 5.06 5.71 -10.79
CA MET A 133 6.12 5.48 -9.81
C MET A 133 7.43 6.17 -10.18
N LYS A 134 7.80 6.18 -11.46
CA LYS A 134 9.05 6.78 -11.93
C LYS A 134 9.08 8.30 -11.86
N THR A 135 7.92 8.93 -12.00
CA THR A 135 7.80 10.39 -12.01
C THR A 135 7.15 10.94 -10.73
N ASN A 136 7.12 10.16 -9.65
CA ASN A 136 6.69 10.65 -8.34
C ASN A 136 7.86 11.34 -7.61
N SER A 137 7.73 12.63 -7.32
CA SER A 137 8.76 13.49 -6.68
C SER A 137 8.26 14.32 -5.52
#